data_AF-A0A3D4BP14-F1
#
_entry.id   AF-A0A3D4BP14-F1
#
_cell.length_a   1.000
_cell.length_b   1.000
_cell.length_c   1.000
_cell.angle_alpha   90.00
_cell.angle_beta   90.00
_cell.angle_gamma   90.00
#
_symmetry.space_group_name_H-M   'P 1'
#
loop_
_entity.id
_entity.type
_entity.pdbx_description
1 polymer ?
#
loop_
_entity_poly.entity_id
_entity_poly.type
_entity_poly.pdbx_seq_one_letter_code
_entity_poly.pdbx_strand_id
1 'polypeptide(L)'
;MAIKITEECINCGACEPECPNNAIYEGAMEWRFSEGTGLSGKVSPKSGGTYDADEPQEPIDYDVYYIVTDKCTECVGFHEEPQCA
;
A
#
# COMPACT_ATOMS: atom_id res chain seq x y z
N MET A 1 10.47 -7.83 -0.42
CA MET A 1 9.92 -7.83 0.95
C MET A 1 8.98 -6.65 1.02
N ALA A 2 7.73 -6.86 1.44
CA ALA A 2 6.84 -5.75 1.75
C ALA A 2 7.11 -5.34 3.20
N ILE A 3 7.24 -4.05 3.44
CA ILE A 3 7.45 -3.51 4.79
C ILE A 3 6.07 -3.23 5.40
N LYS A 4 5.93 -3.39 6.72
CA LYS A 4 4.72 -3.03 7.47
C LYS A 4 5.00 -1.73 8.22
N ILE A 5 4.03 -0.83 8.28
CA ILE A 5 4.06 0.27 9.25
C ILE A 5 4.06 -0.37 10.65
N THR A 6 4.99 0.06 11.50
CA THR A 6 5.10 -0.42 12.88
C THR A 6 4.24 0.44 13.81
N GLU A 7 4.05 -0.03 15.04
CA GLU A 7 3.34 0.67 16.11
C GLU A 7 4.02 2.00 16.53
N GLU A 8 5.21 2.28 15.97
CA GLU A 8 5.96 3.54 16.15
C GLU A 8 5.49 4.64 15.20
N CYS A 9 4.53 4.36 14.31
CA CYS A 9 3.95 5.36 13.43
C CYS A 9 3.33 6.52 14.22
N ILE A 10 3.83 7.72 13.98
CA ILE A 10 3.30 8.96 14.59
C ILE A 10 2.32 9.69 13.67
N ASN A 11 1.84 9.04 12.60
CA ASN A 11 0.93 9.63 11.60
C ASN A 11 1.43 10.96 11.00
N CYS A 12 2.74 11.06 10.70
CA CYS A 12 3.33 12.28 10.13
C CYS A 12 3.11 12.46 8.62
N GLY A 13 2.56 11.45 7.93
CA GLY A 13 2.25 11.50 6.50
C GLY A 13 3.47 11.50 5.56
N ALA A 14 4.70 11.37 6.06
CA ALA A 14 5.90 11.48 5.24
C ALA A 14 6.07 10.32 4.24
N CYS A 15 5.58 9.12 4.57
CA CYS A 15 5.77 7.93 3.73
C CYS A 15 4.80 7.84 2.55
N GLU A 16 3.59 8.40 2.69
CA GLU A 16 2.53 8.33 1.66
C GLU A 16 2.96 8.91 0.30
N PRO A 17 3.46 10.16 0.21
CA PRO A 17 3.83 10.76 -1.08
C PRO A 17 5.08 10.13 -1.70
N GLU A 18 5.93 9.49 -0.88
CA GLU A 18 7.16 8.84 -1.34
C GLU A 18 6.89 7.44 -1.92
N CYS A 19 5.68 6.89 -1.75
CA CYS A 19 5.37 5.55 -2.24
C CYS A 19 5.05 5.55 -3.75
N PRO A 20 5.92 5.00 -4.62
CA PRO A 20 5.74 5.08 -6.08
C PRO A 20 4.52 4.33 -6.60
N ASN A 21 4.06 3.29 -5.87
CA ASN A 21 2.88 2.50 -6.21
C ASN A 21 1.63 2.91 -5.40
N ASN A 22 1.72 4.01 -4.63
CA ASN A 22 0.65 4.48 -3.76
C ASN A 22 0.01 3.33 -2.94
N ALA A 23 0.87 2.55 -2.30
CA ALA A 23 0.49 1.39 -1.50
C ALA A 23 0.28 1.74 -0.01
N ILE A 24 0.48 3.01 0.37
CA ILE A 24 0.39 3.49 1.75
C ILE A 24 -0.84 4.38 1.87
N TYR A 25 -1.62 4.17 2.91
CA TYR A 25 -2.89 4.83 3.16
C TYR A 25 -2.99 5.19 4.64
N GLU A 26 -3.64 6.30 4.98
CA GLU A 26 -3.99 6.61 6.37
C GLU A 26 -4.94 5.55 6.95
N GLY A 27 -5.01 5.50 8.27
CA GLY A 27 -5.94 4.62 8.97
C GLY A 27 -7.40 4.88 8.55
N ALA A 28 -8.18 3.82 8.48
CA ALA A 28 -9.60 3.82 8.13
C ALA A 28 -9.95 4.25 6.69
N MET A 29 -8.95 4.55 5.85
CA MET A 29 -9.18 4.87 4.45
C MET A 29 -9.38 3.62 3.62
N GLU A 30 -10.36 3.61 2.73
CA GLU A 30 -10.48 2.57 1.71
C GLU A 30 -9.39 2.75 0.65
N TRP A 31 -9.01 1.65 0.00
CA TRP A 31 -7.97 1.63 -1.03
C TRP A 31 -8.41 0.84 -2.26
N ARG A 32 -7.78 1.13 -3.40
CA ARG A 32 -8.00 0.38 -4.65
C ARG A 32 -6.70 -0.11 -5.25
N PHE A 33 -6.77 -1.20 -6.02
CA PHE A 33 -5.60 -1.65 -6.80
C PHE A 33 -5.26 -0.69 -7.93
N SER A 34 -6.25 -0.04 -8.54
CA SER A 34 -6.02 0.94 -9.62
C SER A 34 -5.40 2.26 -9.15
N GLU A 35 -5.48 2.59 -7.86
CA GLU A 35 -4.92 3.83 -7.32
C GLU A 35 -3.39 3.82 -7.34
N GLY A 36 -2.79 4.78 -8.06
CA GLY A 36 -1.33 4.91 -8.20
C GLY A 36 -0.65 3.72 -8.87
N THR A 37 -1.40 2.86 -9.56
CA THR A 37 -0.84 1.81 -10.42
C THR A 37 -1.51 1.84 -11.81
N GLY A 38 -0.94 1.14 -12.78
CA GLY A 38 -1.56 0.94 -14.10
C GLY A 38 -2.57 -0.22 -14.16
N LEU A 39 -2.96 -0.79 -13.02
CA LEU A 39 -3.85 -1.95 -12.97
C LEU A 39 -5.30 -1.56 -13.24
N SER A 40 -6.00 -2.38 -14.04
CA SER A 40 -7.42 -2.21 -14.35
C SER A 40 -8.10 -3.56 -14.54
N GLY A 41 -9.40 -3.63 -14.23
CA GLY A 41 -10.18 -4.87 -14.31
C GLY A 41 -9.76 -5.93 -13.29
N LYS A 42 -9.83 -7.21 -13.65
CA LYS A 42 -9.58 -8.30 -12.69
C LYS A 42 -8.09 -8.49 -12.40
N VAL A 43 -7.69 -8.25 -11.16
CA VAL A 43 -6.33 -8.44 -10.65
C VAL A 43 -6.25 -9.69 -9.77
N SER A 44 -5.13 -10.42 -9.90
CA SER A 44 -4.83 -11.61 -9.10
C SER A 44 -3.54 -11.36 -8.32
N PRO A 45 -3.63 -10.77 -7.11
CA PRO A 45 -2.47 -10.43 -6.30
C PRO A 45 -1.77 -11.69 -5.76
N LYS A 46 -0.55 -11.52 -5.23
CA LYS A 46 0.25 -12.65 -4.71
C LYS A 46 -0.36 -13.27 -3.45
N SER A 47 -1.15 -12.52 -2.68
CA SER A 47 -1.96 -13.05 -1.58
C SER A 47 -3.06 -14.04 -2.03
N GLY A 48 -3.28 -14.18 -3.35
CA GLY A 48 -4.29 -15.05 -3.92
C GLY A 48 -5.66 -14.38 -3.99
N GLY A 49 -6.58 -14.98 -4.74
CA GLY A 49 -7.89 -14.39 -5.05
C GLY A 49 -7.92 -13.63 -6.37
N THR A 50 -9.12 -13.23 -6.78
CA THR A 50 -9.36 -12.38 -7.95
C THR A 50 -10.21 -11.22 -7.48
N TYR A 51 -9.65 -10.02 -7.54
CA TYR A 51 -10.30 -8.77 -7.13
C TYR A 51 -10.50 -7.89 -8.36
N ASP A 52 -11.49 -7.00 -8.30
CA ASP A 52 -11.61 -5.94 -9.31
C ASP A 52 -10.72 -4.76 -8.92
N ALA A 53 -9.98 -4.21 -9.88
CA ALA A 53 -8.99 -3.19 -9.60
C ALA A 53 -9.60 -1.88 -9.10
N ASP A 54 -10.83 -1.60 -9.53
CA ASP A 54 -11.55 -0.35 -9.28
C ASP A 54 -12.50 -0.46 -8.07
N GLU A 55 -12.67 -1.68 -7.54
CA GLU A 55 -13.49 -1.93 -6.36
C GLU A 55 -12.76 -1.51 -5.08
N PRO A 56 -13.36 -0.64 -4.24
CA PRO A 56 -12.77 -0.24 -2.97
C PRO A 56 -12.63 -1.43 -2.03
N GLN A 57 -11.49 -1.50 -1.35
CA GLN A 57 -11.15 -2.52 -0.37
C GLN A 57 -11.18 -1.89 1.03
N GLU A 58 -11.53 -2.71 2.01
CA GLU A 58 -11.53 -2.29 3.42
C GLU A 58 -10.12 -1.93 3.89
N PRO A 59 -9.99 -0.92 4.77
CA PRO A 59 -8.72 -0.57 5.40
C PRO A 59 -8.15 -1.76 6.17
N ILE A 60 -6.83 -1.95 6.06
CA ILE A 60 -6.12 -2.98 6.82
C ILE A 60 -6.00 -2.55 8.29
N ASP A 61 -5.83 -1.25 8.53
CA ASP A 61 -5.74 -0.65 9.86
C ASP A 61 -6.64 0.59 9.94
N TYR A 62 -7.22 0.83 11.12
CA TYR A 62 -8.15 1.92 11.37
C TYR A 62 -7.53 3.07 12.17
N ASP A 63 -6.40 2.83 12.83
CA ASP A 63 -5.82 3.74 13.82
C ASP A 63 -4.54 4.42 13.31
N VAL A 64 -3.76 3.73 12.48
CA VAL A 64 -2.50 4.24 11.92
C VAL A 64 -2.41 4.04 10.41
N TYR A 65 -1.45 4.70 9.77
CA TYR A 65 -1.13 4.43 8.38
C TYR A 65 -0.83 2.93 8.17
N TYR A 66 -1.28 2.38 7.05
CA TYR A 66 -1.04 0.98 6.70
C TYR A 66 -0.51 0.84 5.29
N ILE A 67 0.12 -0.31 5.02
CA ILE A 67 0.70 -0.65 3.72
C ILE A 67 -0.06 -1.82 3.13
N VAL A 68 -0.60 -1.63 1.94
CA VAL A 68 -1.19 -2.68 1.13
C VAL A 68 -0.05 -3.47 0.48
N THR A 69 0.31 -4.58 1.11
CA THR A 69 1.46 -5.40 0.69
C THR A 69 1.33 -5.94 -0.74
N ASP A 70 0.11 -6.16 -1.22
CA ASP A 70 -0.14 -6.63 -2.59
C ASP A 70 0.05 -5.56 -3.67
N LYS A 71 -0.01 -4.28 -3.29
CA LYS A 71 0.37 -3.15 -4.16
C LYS A 71 1.84 -2.78 -4.00
N CYS A 72 2.45 -3.14 -2.88
CA CYS A 72 3.83 -2.79 -2.56
C CYS A 72 4.82 -3.70 -3.32
N THR A 73 5.25 -3.26 -4.50
CA THR A 73 6.21 -4.00 -5.35
C THR A 73 7.56 -3.30 -5.55
N GLU A 74 7.71 -2.01 -5.20
CA GLU A 74 8.88 -1.17 -5.59
C GLU A 74 9.84 -0.69 -4.51
N CYS A 75 9.78 -1.17 -3.26
CA CYS A 75 10.94 -0.92 -2.38
C CYS A 75 12.22 -1.61 -2.89
N VAL A 76 12.13 -2.46 -3.92
CA VAL A 76 13.29 -3.08 -4.60
C VAL A 76 13.65 -2.26 -5.84
N GLY A 77 14.61 -1.35 -5.69
CA GLY A 77 15.25 -0.66 -6.83
C GLY A 77 15.04 0.86 -6.92
N PHE A 78 14.17 1.46 -6.11
CA PHE A 78 13.99 2.93 -6.07
C PHE A 78 14.89 3.61 -5.02
N HIS A 79 15.16 2.93 -3.90
CA HIS A 79 16.13 3.35 -2.87
C HIS A 79 17.02 2.17 -2.48
N GLU A 80 18.28 2.47 -2.14
CA GLU A 80 19.30 1.48 -1.72
C GLU A 80 18.98 0.89 -0.33
N GLU A 81 18.16 1.60 0.47
CA GLU A 81 17.72 1.25 1.82
C GLU A 81 16.21 1.47 2.03
N PRO A 82 15.56 0.68 2.92
CA PRO A 82 14.15 0.85 3.27
C PRO A 82 13.86 2.27 3.79
N GLN A 83 12.96 3.00 3.13
CA GLN A 83 12.54 4.35 3.58
C GLN A 83 11.38 4.33 4.57
N CYS A 84 10.86 3.14 4.86
CA CYS A 84 9.85 2.90 5.90
C CYS A 84 10.50 1.99 6.93
N ALA A 85 11.22 2.56 7.90
CA ALA A 85 11.75 1.85 9.06
C ALA A 85 11.00 2.35 10.29
#